data_AF-A0A7X8A8G0-F1
#
_entry.id   AF-A0A7X8A8G0-F1
#
_cell.length_a   1.000
_cell.length_b   1.000
_cell.length_c   1.000
_cell.angle_alpha   90.00
_cell.angle_beta   90.00
_cell.angle_gamma   90.00
#
_symmetry.space_group_name_H-M   'P 1'
#
loop_
_entity.id
_entity.type
_entity.pdbx_description
1 polymer ?
#
loop_
_entity_poly.entity_id
_entity_poly.type
_entity_poly.pdbx_seq_one_letter_code
_entity_poly.pdbx_strand_id
1 'polypeptide(L)'
;MGKLTIGSFPGLVGSLSLDFSVKLAEAAVRKGHSVDFWVSSNGTMLSKKGQRAFKDYPYLAKTIEELFKTGKFQACACEACAEARGYHKEDTMDGWIRKSMDWYLASCFSADRVLLIGGE
;
A
#
# COMPACT_ATOMS: atom_id res chain seq x y z
N MET A 1 -14.63 16.62 0.79
CA MET A 1 -13.36 15.89 0.51
C MET A 1 -13.63 14.42 0.77
N GLY A 2 -13.26 13.52 -0.14
CA GLY A 2 -13.66 12.11 -0.06
C GLY A 2 -12.57 11.15 0.45
N LYS A 3 -12.98 9.97 0.91
CA LYS A 3 -12.15 8.83 1.32
C LYS A 3 -12.06 7.81 0.19
N LEU A 4 -10.84 7.48 -0.22
CA LEU A 4 -10.58 6.40 -1.17
C LEU A 4 -10.01 5.19 -0.43
N THR A 5 -10.45 4.01 -0.81
CA THR A 5 -9.80 2.75 -0.44
C THR A 5 -9.22 2.10 -1.68
N ILE A 6 -7.91 1.87 -1.70
CA ILE A 6 -7.19 1.32 -2.84
C ILE A 6 -6.58 -0.02 -2.43
N GLY A 7 -7.06 -1.12 -3.03
CA GLY A 7 -6.45 -2.44 -2.90
C GLY A 7 -5.48 -2.69 -4.05
N SER A 8 -4.25 -3.07 -3.74
CA SER A 8 -3.19 -3.34 -4.72
C SER A 8 -2.54 -4.70 -4.47
N PHE A 9 -2.55 -5.55 -5.48
CA PHE A 9 -2.07 -6.95 -5.44
C PHE A 9 -0.74 -7.18 -6.20
N PRO A 10 -0.38 -6.39 -7.24
CA PRO A 10 0.84 -6.61 -8.00
C PRO A 10 2.13 -6.41 -7.21
N GLY A 11 3.18 -7.13 -7.59
CA GLY A 11 4.47 -7.16 -6.90
C GLY A 11 5.28 -5.87 -6.93
N LEU A 12 6.14 -5.72 -5.91
CA LEU A 12 7.19 -4.71 -5.85
C LEU A 12 8.25 -4.98 -6.92
N VAL A 13 8.48 -3.98 -7.78
CA VAL A 13 9.36 -4.08 -8.97
C VAL A 13 8.84 -5.13 -9.98
N GLY A 14 8.93 -4.81 -11.27
CA GLY A 14 8.42 -5.68 -12.33
C GLY A 14 6.92 -5.56 -12.62
N SER A 15 6.17 -4.77 -11.84
CA SER A 15 4.78 -4.41 -12.17
C SER A 15 4.53 -2.91 -12.08
N LEU A 16 4.23 -2.30 -13.23
CA LEU A 16 3.82 -0.89 -13.31
C LEU A 16 2.47 -0.62 -12.63
N SER A 17 1.69 -1.66 -12.32
CA SER A 17 0.39 -1.50 -11.66
C SER A 17 0.56 -1.10 -10.19
N LEU A 18 1.60 -1.60 -9.51
CA LEU A 18 1.90 -1.17 -8.14
C LEU A 18 2.37 0.30 -8.16
N ASP A 19 3.28 0.67 -9.06
CA ASP A 19 3.72 2.04 -9.25
C ASP A 19 2.57 3.01 -9.50
N PHE A 20 1.66 2.63 -10.40
CA PHE A 20 0.46 3.39 -10.67
C PHE A 20 -0.41 3.56 -9.42
N SER A 21 -0.62 2.49 -8.65
CA SER A 21 -1.43 2.53 -7.44
C SER A 21 -0.87 3.49 -6.38
N VAL A 22 0.46 3.54 -6.20
CA VAL A 22 1.11 4.47 -5.28
C VAL A 22 1.02 5.91 -5.78
N LYS A 23 1.28 6.15 -7.07
CA LYS A 23 1.12 7.49 -7.68
C LYS A 23 -0.30 8.00 -7.61
N LEU A 24 -1.30 7.13 -7.76
CA LEU A 24 -2.70 7.48 -7.63
C LEU A 24 -3.04 7.88 -6.18
N ALA A 25 -2.54 7.12 -5.21
CA ALA A 25 -2.70 7.46 -3.79
C ALA A 25 -2.07 8.83 -3.47
N GLU A 26 -0.85 9.09 -3.97
CA GLU A 26 -0.17 10.37 -3.82
C GLU A 26 -0.98 11.53 -4.43
N ALA A 27 -1.45 11.37 -5.67
CA ALA A 27 -2.26 12.38 -6.34
C ALA A 27 -3.58 12.66 -5.59
N ALA A 28 -4.23 11.62 -5.07
CA ALA A 28 -5.46 11.77 -4.27
C ALA A 28 -5.20 12.56 -2.98
N VAL A 29 -4.15 12.19 -2.23
CA VAL A 29 -3.74 12.91 -1.00
C VAL A 29 -3.41 14.37 -1.29
N ARG A 30 -2.66 14.64 -2.37
CA ARG A 30 -2.32 16.02 -2.81
C ARG A 30 -3.55 16.85 -3.17
N LYS A 31 -4.58 16.23 -3.76
CA LYS A 31 -5.89 16.87 -4.00
C LYS A 31 -6.74 17.01 -2.74
N GLY A 32 -6.24 16.52 -1.61
CA GLY A 32 -6.77 16.72 -0.28
C GLY A 32 -7.56 15.53 0.27
N HIS A 33 -7.74 14.46 -0.50
CA HIS A 33 -8.47 13.25 -0.11
C HIS A 33 -7.74 12.47 0.98
N SER A 34 -8.47 11.63 1.71
CA SER A 34 -7.87 10.58 2.53
C SER A 34 -7.82 9.26 1.76
N VAL A 35 -6.77 8.47 2.01
CA VAL A 35 -6.54 7.20 1.32
C VAL A 35 -6.21 6.10 2.33
N ASP A 36 -6.97 5.01 2.25
CA ASP A 36 -6.68 3.73 2.88
C ASP A 36 -6.08 2.81 1.82
N PHE A 37 -4.79 2.47 1.95
CA PHE A 37 -4.06 1.69 0.94
C PHE A 37 -3.80 0.27 1.44
N TRP A 38 -4.42 -0.71 0.82
CA TRP A 38 -4.25 -2.12 1.16
C TRP A 38 -3.34 -2.81 0.15
N VAL A 39 -2.34 -3.54 0.64
CA VAL A 39 -1.49 -4.39 -0.20
C VAL A 39 -1.65 -5.87 0.16
N SER A 40 -1.92 -6.68 -0.86
CA SER A 40 -2.08 -8.12 -0.75
C SER A 40 -1.28 -8.86 -1.82
N SER A 41 -1.30 -10.19 -1.79
CA SER A 41 -0.51 -11.05 -2.66
C SER A 41 0.95 -10.58 -2.76
N ASN A 42 1.46 -10.41 -3.98
CA ASN A 42 2.82 -9.97 -4.26
C ASN A 42 3.08 -8.52 -3.82
N GLY A 43 2.04 -7.67 -3.82
CA GLY A 43 2.12 -6.28 -3.36
C GLY A 43 2.49 -6.12 -1.90
N THR A 44 2.25 -7.14 -1.07
CA THR A 44 2.62 -7.13 0.36
C THR A 44 4.11 -6.86 0.58
N MET A 45 4.98 -7.21 -0.37
CA MET A 45 6.41 -6.96 -0.30
C MET A 45 6.79 -5.47 -0.25
N LEU A 46 5.91 -4.57 -0.70
CA LEU A 46 6.10 -3.12 -0.59
C LEU A 46 6.25 -2.65 0.87
N SER A 47 5.71 -3.39 1.83
CA SER A 47 5.74 -3.03 3.25
C SER A 47 6.99 -3.49 4.01
N LYS A 48 7.89 -4.27 3.38
CA LYS A 48 9.09 -4.80 4.04
C LYS A 48 10.20 -3.74 4.16
N LYS A 49 10.89 -3.71 5.31
CA LYS A 49 12.09 -2.89 5.60
C LYS A 49 13.28 -3.29 4.73
N GLY A 50 14.27 -2.40 4.64
CA GLY A 50 15.56 -2.68 4.00
C GLY A 50 15.54 -2.64 2.48
N GLN A 51 14.48 -2.11 1.85
CA GLN A 51 14.45 -1.85 0.42
C GLN A 51 15.58 -0.88 0.03
N ARG A 52 16.23 -1.13 -1.11
CA ARG A 52 17.31 -0.28 -1.63
C ARG A 52 16.83 0.46 -2.86
N ALA A 53 17.28 1.72 -3.00
CA ALA A 53 17.09 2.48 -4.22
C ALA A 53 18.06 2.01 -5.30
N PHE A 54 17.55 1.83 -6.52
CA PHE A 54 18.34 1.58 -7.72
C PHE A 54 18.06 2.68 -8.73
N LYS A 55 19.04 3.03 -9.56
CA LYS A 55 18.94 4.15 -10.50
C LYS A 55 17.77 4.02 -11.48
N ASP A 56 17.54 2.81 -11.98
CA ASP A 56 16.62 2.55 -13.08
C ASP A 56 15.27 1.97 -12.62
N TYR A 57 15.03 1.90 -11.30
CA TYR A 57 13.81 1.36 -10.72
C TYR A 57 13.13 2.37 -9.79
N PRO A 58 11.79 2.39 -9.77
CA PRO A 58 11.04 3.19 -8.80
C PRO A 58 11.38 2.78 -7.36
N TYR A 59 11.63 3.77 -6.51
CA TYR A 59 11.84 3.57 -5.08
C TYR A 59 10.61 4.00 -4.29
N LEU A 60 9.59 3.14 -4.28
CA LEU A 60 8.26 3.43 -3.73
C LEU A 60 8.26 3.63 -2.21
N ALA A 61 9.19 3.01 -1.49
CA ALA A 61 9.34 3.16 -0.03
C ALA A 61 9.42 4.63 0.40
N LYS A 62 10.22 5.45 -0.29
CA LYS A 62 10.35 6.89 0.01
C LYS A 62 9.00 7.61 -0.12
N THR A 63 8.26 7.35 -1.20
CA THR A 63 6.96 7.97 -1.43
C THR A 63 5.96 7.56 -0.36
N ILE A 64 5.94 6.29 0.04
CA ILE A 64 5.06 5.80 1.12
C ILE A 64 5.39 6.46 2.46
N GLU A 65 6.67 6.58 2.81
CA GLU A 65 7.12 7.27 4.02
C GLU A 65 6.72 8.74 4.05
N GLU A 66 6.79 9.42 2.90
CA GLU A 66 6.32 10.80 2.75
C GLU A 66 4.78 10.90 2.87
N LEU A 67 4.05 9.93 2.33
CA LEU A 67 2.59 9.89 2.44
C LEU A 67 2.13 9.68 3.89
N PHE A 68 2.77 8.81 4.67
CA PHE A 68 2.44 8.62 6.08
C PHE A 68 2.53 9.93 6.87
N LYS A 69 3.53 10.79 6.57
CA LYS A 69 3.72 12.08 7.25
C LYS A 69 2.58 13.07 7.01
N THR A 70 1.75 12.86 5.97
CA THR A 70 0.63 13.75 5.66
C THR A 70 -0.56 13.62 6.63
N GLY A 71 -0.66 12.51 7.36
CA GLY A 71 -1.83 12.18 8.19
C GLY A 71 -3.11 11.89 7.40
N LYS A 72 -3.07 11.92 6.06
CA LYS A 72 -4.20 11.62 5.17
C LYS A 72 -4.09 10.25 4.50
N PHE A 73 -2.98 9.55 4.73
CA PHE A 73 -2.70 8.25 4.16
C PHE A 73 -2.43 7.26 5.28
N GLN A 74 -3.07 6.10 5.21
CA GLN A 74 -2.71 4.93 5.99
C GLN A 74 -2.59 3.74 5.06
N ALA A 75 -1.68 2.83 5.39
CA ALA A 75 -1.45 1.63 4.59
C ALA A 75 -1.46 0.39 5.45
N CYS A 76 -2.03 -0.67 4.91
CA CYS A 76 -2.14 -1.94 5.58
C CYS A 76 -1.69 -3.08 4.67
N ALA A 77 -0.83 -3.95 5.19
CA ALA A 77 -0.29 -5.11 4.51
C ALA A 77 -1.00 -6.37 4.99
N CYS A 78 -1.36 -7.23 4.04
CA CYS A 78 -1.97 -8.52 4.31
C CYS A 78 -1.04 -9.41 5.14
N GLU A 79 -1.46 -9.69 6.37
CA GLU A 79 -0.69 -10.48 7.33
C GLU A 79 -0.38 -11.88 6.79
N ALA A 80 -1.39 -12.58 6.28
CA ALA A 80 -1.21 -13.93 5.73
C ALA A 80 -0.27 -13.96 4.52
N CYS A 81 -0.35 -12.96 3.63
CA CYS A 81 0.55 -12.88 2.47
C CYS A 81 2.01 -12.62 2.87
N ALA A 82 2.22 -11.89 3.96
CA ALA A 82 3.55 -11.65 4.53
C ALA A 82 4.11 -12.93 5.19
N GLU A 83 3.34 -13.57 6.08
CA GLU A 83 3.77 -14.82 6.73
C GLU A 83 4.08 -15.93 5.72
N ALA A 84 3.24 -16.08 4.69
CA ALA A 84 3.47 -17.05 3.61
C ALA A 84 4.77 -16.80 2.82
N ARG A 85 5.36 -15.61 2.91
CA ARG A 85 6.62 -15.22 2.26
C ARG A 85 7.81 -15.18 3.23
N GLY A 86 7.65 -15.66 4.47
CA GLY A 86 8.69 -15.57 5.51
C GLY A 86 9.02 -14.13 5.91
N TYR A 87 8.04 -13.24 5.76
CA TYR A 87 8.12 -11.84 6.13
C TYR A 87 7.30 -11.62 7.42
N HIS A 88 8.00 -11.36 8.53
CA HIS A 88 7.42 -11.26 9.86
C HIS A 88 7.22 -9.81 10.33
N LYS A 89 6.72 -9.61 11.55
CA LYS A 89 6.31 -8.27 12.03
C LYS A 89 7.50 -7.31 12.18
N GLU A 90 8.62 -7.81 12.67
CA GLU A 90 9.88 -7.09 12.86
C GLU A 90 10.46 -6.52 11.56
N ASP A 91 10.18 -7.19 10.45
CA ASP A 91 10.58 -6.79 9.10
C ASP A 91 9.69 -5.68 8.52
N THR A 92 8.56 -5.34 9.15
CA THR A 92 7.57 -4.42 8.58
C THR A 92 8.03 -2.98 8.77
N MET A 93 8.01 -2.17 7.71
CA MET A 93 8.36 -0.75 7.75
C MET A 93 7.43 0.02 8.69
N ASP A 94 7.99 1.01 9.39
CA ASP A 94 7.22 1.81 10.34
C ASP A 94 6.09 2.58 9.63
N GLY A 95 4.97 2.75 10.32
CA GLY A 95 3.75 3.36 9.75
C GLY A 95 2.79 2.38 9.08
N TRP A 96 3.24 1.16 8.74
CA TRP A 96 2.37 0.13 8.18
C TRP A 96 1.56 -0.59 9.25
N ILE A 97 0.28 -0.81 8.95
CA ILE A 97 -0.58 -1.73 9.68
C ILE A 97 -0.39 -3.14 9.10
N ARG A 98 -0.36 -4.19 9.93
CA ARG A 98 -0.51 -5.59 9.48
C ARG A 98 -1.79 -6.17 10.06
N LYS A 99 -2.68 -6.62 9.18
CA LYS A 99 -3.97 -7.25 9.52
C LYS A 99 -4.41 -8.21 8.42
N SER A 100 -5.50 -8.95 8.67
CA SER A 100 -6.20 -9.75 7.68
C SER A 100 -7.11 -8.90 6.77
N MET A 101 -7.74 -9.57 5.80
CA MET A 101 -8.60 -8.96 4.78
C MET A 101 -9.84 -8.26 5.34
N ASP A 102 -10.23 -8.54 6.58
CA ASP A 102 -11.30 -7.85 7.31
C ASP A 102 -11.04 -6.34 7.42
N TRP A 103 -9.77 -5.92 7.57
CA TRP A 103 -9.43 -4.49 7.57
C TRP A 103 -9.77 -3.83 6.25
N TYR A 104 -9.43 -4.49 5.13
CA TYR A 104 -9.73 -3.97 3.79
C TYR A 104 -11.24 -3.92 3.55
N LEU A 105 -11.97 -4.98 3.92
CA LEU A 105 -13.43 -5.02 3.83
C LEU A 105 -14.09 -3.89 4.63
N ALA A 106 -13.65 -3.68 5.88
CA ALA A 106 -14.15 -2.60 6.73
C ALA A 106 -13.83 -1.21 6.14
N SER A 107 -12.62 -1.03 5.59
CA SER A 107 -12.25 0.21 4.91
C SER A 107 -13.17 0.48 3.72
N CYS A 108 -13.39 -0.51 2.85
CA CYS A 108 -14.28 -0.44 1.70
C CYS A 108 -15.72 -0.02 2.06
N PHE A 109 -16.27 -0.53 3.17
CA PHE A 109 -17.63 -0.19 3.61
C PHE A 109 -17.81 1.30 3.94
N SER A 110 -16.74 1.94 4.41
CA SER A 110 -16.72 3.36 4.80
C SER A 110 -16.21 4.31 3.71
N ALA A 111 -15.80 3.78 2.54
CA ALA A 111 -15.15 4.57 1.51
C ALA A 111 -16.16 5.23 0.55
N ASP A 112 -15.84 6.43 0.07
CA ASP A 112 -16.60 7.04 -1.02
C ASP A 112 -16.32 6.34 -2.35
N ARG A 113 -15.08 5.87 -2.54
CA ARG A 113 -14.64 5.16 -3.74
C ARG A 113 -13.71 4.01 -3.36
N VAL A 114 -13.93 2.86 -3.96
CA VAL A 114 -13.06 1.69 -3.84
C VAL A 114 -12.42 1.43 -5.20
N LEU A 115 -11.10 1.29 -5.22
CA LEU A 115 -10.36 0.86 -6.39
C LEU A 115 -9.63 -0.44 -6.07
N LEU A 116 -9.73 -1.39 -6.99
CA LEU A 116 -8.96 -2.63 -6.96
C LEU A 116 -8.01 -2.60 -8.16
N ILE A 117 -6.71 -2.61 -7.89
CA ILE A 117 -5.67 -2.46 -8.90
C ILE A 117 -4.82 -3.73 -8.93
N GLY A 118 -4.85 -4.39 -10.08
CA GLY A 118 -4.26 -5.69 -10.30
C GLY A 118 -5.06 -6.78 -9.57
N GLY A 119 -5.65 -7.67 -10.35
CA GLY A 119 -6.04 -9.00 -9.89
C GLY A 119 -5.11 -9.98 -10.60
N GLU A 120 -4.60 -10.94 -9.85
CA GLU A 120 -4.08 -12.18 -10.44
C GLU A 120 -5.24 -13.17 -10.58
#